data_AF-A0A061RBI0-F1
#
_entry.id   AF-A0A061RBI0-F1
#
_cell.length_a   1.000
_cell.length_b   1.000
_cell.length_c   1.000
_cell.angle_alpha   90.00
_cell.angle_beta   90.00
_cell.angle_gamma   90.00
#
_symmetry.space_group_name_H-M   'P 1'
#
loop_
_entity.id
_entity.type
_entity.pdbx_description
1 polymer ?
#
loop_
_entity_poly.entity_id
_entity_poly.type
_entity_poly.pdbx_seq_one_letter_code
_entity_poly.pdbx_strand_id
1 'polypeptide(L)'
;LAGAAAFAPASQKAASTTSLKAFEEELGAQPPLGFFDPFGLLSGDATQERFDRLRYVEIKHGRICQLAFLGQIVTRAGIHLPGNIDSAGDKFSDFPNGVAAIFGPNHIPTAGIVQIISFIGILECAFMREVPGLSEFPGDFRNGYIDFGWDTFDEETKLQKRAIELNNGRAAMMGILGLMVHEKIIPLGYDPDLPIIGHLQ
;
A
#
# COMPACT_ATOMS: atom_id res chain seq x y z
N LEU A 1 29.43 62.13 -36.37
CA LEU A 1 28.26 61.49 -35.72
C LEU A 1 28.39 59.99 -35.91
N ALA A 2 29.06 59.31 -34.97
CA ALA A 2 29.20 57.85 -34.97
C ALA A 2 28.19 57.28 -33.97
N GLY A 3 27.25 56.47 -34.46
CA GLY A 3 26.22 55.82 -33.63
C GLY A 3 26.73 54.49 -33.09
N ALA A 4 26.77 54.35 -31.77
CA ALA A 4 27.06 53.09 -31.10
C ALA A 4 25.82 52.19 -31.10
N ALA A 5 25.90 51.00 -31.70
CA ALA A 5 24.88 49.97 -31.56
C ALA A 5 25.13 49.18 -30.26
N ALA A 6 24.24 49.31 -29.29
CA ALA A 6 24.28 48.55 -28.05
C ALA A 6 23.78 47.11 -28.30
N PHE A 7 24.66 46.13 -28.16
CA PHE A 7 24.27 44.72 -28.06
C PHE A 7 23.76 44.46 -26.64
N ALA A 8 22.45 44.25 -26.50
CA ALA A 8 21.86 43.71 -25.27
C ALA A 8 21.96 42.17 -25.33
N PRO A 9 22.50 41.49 -24.30
CA PRO A 9 22.46 40.03 -24.25
C PRO A 9 21.00 39.59 -24.09
N ALA A 10 20.52 38.76 -25.02
CA ALA A 10 19.24 38.11 -24.90
C ALA A 10 19.24 37.29 -23.60
N SER A 11 18.33 37.62 -22.68
CA SER A 11 18.05 36.77 -21.52
C SER A 11 17.62 35.40 -22.04
N GLN A 12 18.54 34.44 -22.01
CA GLN A 12 18.17 33.04 -22.07
C GLN A 12 17.36 32.78 -20.80
N LYS A 13 16.03 32.80 -20.92
CA LYS A 13 15.16 32.16 -19.94
C LYS A 13 15.61 30.70 -19.87
N ALA A 14 16.35 30.37 -18.82
CA ALA A 14 16.62 28.99 -18.46
C ALA A 14 15.27 28.31 -18.26
N ALA A 15 14.87 27.49 -19.22
CA ALA A 15 13.68 26.65 -19.12
C ALA A 15 14.01 25.51 -18.14
N SER A 16 13.92 25.77 -16.83
CA SER A 16 13.83 24.72 -15.82
C SER A 16 12.43 24.10 -15.92
N THR A 17 12.27 23.08 -16.77
CA THR A 17 10.94 22.48 -17.06
C THR A 17 10.93 20.96 -17.21
N THR A 18 11.91 20.22 -16.67
CA THR A 18 12.10 18.81 -17.11
C THR A 18 12.01 17.69 -16.08
N SER A 19 11.79 17.91 -14.78
CA SER A 19 11.55 16.76 -13.85
C SER A 19 10.10 16.62 -13.41
N LEU A 20 9.40 17.71 -13.07
CA LEU A 20 8.04 17.61 -12.50
C LEU A 20 6.99 17.18 -13.53
N LYS A 21 7.07 17.67 -14.78
CA LYS A 21 6.13 17.31 -15.86
C LYS A 21 6.21 15.84 -16.29
N ALA A 22 7.31 15.14 -15.98
CA ALA A 22 7.50 13.76 -16.40
C ALA A 22 6.63 12.77 -15.60
N PHE A 23 6.22 13.12 -14.39
CA PHE A 23 5.46 12.24 -13.48
C PHE A 23 4.00 12.67 -13.29
N GLU A 24 3.56 13.73 -13.96
CA GLU A 24 2.18 14.25 -13.88
C GLU A 24 1.14 13.34 -14.58
N GLU A 25 1.57 12.57 -15.60
CA GLU A 25 0.73 11.62 -16.34
C GLU A 25 0.90 10.17 -15.85
N GLU A 26 1.73 9.95 -14.83
CA GLU A 26 2.00 8.62 -14.31
C GLU A 26 0.80 8.04 -13.54
N LEU A 27 0.73 6.70 -13.56
CA LEU A 27 -0.33 5.94 -12.89
C LEU A 27 -0.53 6.46 -11.45
N GLY A 28 -1.76 6.76 -11.04
CA GLY A 28 -2.07 7.21 -9.67
C GLY A 28 -2.15 8.72 -9.46
N ALA A 29 -1.78 9.53 -10.44
CA ALA A 29 -2.19 10.93 -10.51
C ALA A 29 -3.62 10.97 -11.07
N GLN A 30 -4.62 11.09 -10.18
CA GLN A 30 -6.03 11.11 -10.57
C GLN A 30 -6.79 12.26 -9.90
N PRO A 31 -7.85 12.79 -10.53
CA PRO A 31 -8.74 13.75 -9.89
C PRO A 31 -9.30 13.16 -8.57
N PRO A 32 -9.48 13.98 -7.51
CA PRO A 32 -9.39 15.44 -7.46
C PRO A 32 -7.99 16.01 -7.18
N LEU A 33 -7.02 15.19 -6.76
CA LEU A 33 -5.71 15.67 -6.32
C LEU A 33 -4.69 15.81 -7.45
N GLY A 34 -4.80 15.03 -8.52
CA GLY A 34 -3.81 15.00 -9.59
C GLY A 34 -2.45 14.54 -9.09
N PHE A 35 -1.38 15.16 -9.58
CA PHE A 35 -0.02 14.95 -9.08
C PHE A 35 0.15 15.63 -7.70
N PHE A 36 0.40 14.81 -6.66
CA PHE A 36 0.50 15.27 -5.28
C PHE A 36 1.85 14.90 -4.67
N ASP A 37 2.77 15.86 -4.63
CA ASP A 37 4.07 15.76 -3.96
C ASP A 37 4.36 17.02 -3.13
N PRO A 38 3.80 17.12 -1.90
CA PRO A 38 3.96 18.30 -1.06
C PRO A 38 5.37 18.45 -0.47
N PHE A 39 6.15 17.36 -0.43
CA PHE A 39 7.50 17.34 0.15
C PHE A 39 8.60 17.41 -0.91
N GLY A 40 8.25 17.48 -2.19
CA GLY A 40 9.20 17.55 -3.29
C GLY A 40 10.08 16.32 -3.38
N LEU A 41 9.58 15.13 -3.01
CA LEU A 41 10.33 13.87 -3.09
C LEU A 41 10.74 13.51 -4.52
N LEU A 42 10.00 14.03 -5.51
CA LEU A 42 10.24 13.88 -6.95
C LEU A 42 10.78 15.17 -7.59
N SER A 43 11.11 16.18 -6.79
CA SER A 43 11.72 17.42 -7.29
C SER A 43 13.25 17.31 -7.40
N GLY A 44 13.83 17.90 -8.44
CA GLY A 44 15.29 17.90 -8.67
C GLY A 44 15.81 16.65 -9.38
N ASP A 45 16.91 16.06 -8.88
CA ASP A 45 17.59 14.88 -9.43
C ASP A 45 16.85 13.54 -9.14
N ALA A 46 15.52 13.54 -9.18
CA ALA A 46 14.75 12.33 -9.00
C ALA A 46 14.93 11.43 -10.24
N THR A 47 15.68 10.33 -10.07
CA THR A 47 15.86 9.32 -11.10
C THR A 47 14.60 8.46 -11.27
N GLN A 48 14.37 7.93 -12.48
CA GLN A 48 13.28 6.98 -12.74
C GLN A 48 13.32 5.79 -11.77
N GLU A 49 14.51 5.27 -11.49
CA GLU A 49 14.71 4.18 -10.52
C GLU A 49 14.20 4.51 -9.12
N ARG A 50 14.35 5.77 -8.67
CA ARG A 50 13.82 6.22 -7.40
C ARG A 50 12.30 6.25 -7.42
N PHE A 51 11.69 6.71 -8.52
CA PHE A 51 10.24 6.70 -8.68
C PHE A 51 9.68 5.27 -8.69
N ASP A 52 10.28 4.37 -9.47
CA ASP A 52 9.86 2.96 -9.55
C ASP A 52 9.94 2.27 -8.20
N ARG A 53 11.01 2.54 -7.43
CA ARG A 53 11.16 2.05 -6.06
C ARG A 53 10.09 2.62 -5.13
N LEU A 54 9.81 3.93 -5.18
CA LEU A 54 8.76 4.54 -4.36
C LEU A 54 7.38 3.97 -4.70
N ARG A 55 7.11 3.76 -5.99
CA ARG A 55 5.87 3.12 -6.46
C ARG A 55 5.76 1.67 -5.98
N TYR A 56 6.85 0.90 -6.06
CA TYR A 56 6.91 -0.46 -5.54
C TYR A 56 6.58 -0.50 -4.04
N VAL A 57 7.21 0.39 -3.27
CA VAL A 57 6.96 0.52 -1.83
C VAL A 57 5.49 0.87 -1.56
N GLU A 58 4.93 1.82 -2.30
CA GLU A 58 3.53 2.23 -2.17
C GLU A 58 2.55 1.07 -2.45
N ILE A 59 2.75 0.34 -3.54
CA ILE A 59 1.91 -0.81 -3.92
C ILE A 59 2.01 -1.91 -2.85
N LYS A 60 3.23 -2.22 -2.38
CA LYS A 60 3.45 -3.27 -1.39
C LYS A 60 2.74 -2.95 -0.07
N HIS A 61 2.87 -1.72 0.43
CA HIS A 61 2.16 -1.30 1.64
C HIS A 61 0.64 -1.26 1.41
N GLY A 62 0.19 -0.77 0.25
CA GLY A 62 -1.22 -0.78 -0.13
C GLY A 62 -1.85 -2.18 -0.08
N ARG A 63 -1.20 -3.19 -0.67
CA ARG A 63 -1.66 -4.59 -0.65
C ARG A 63 -1.73 -5.17 0.76
N ILE A 64 -0.70 -4.94 1.57
CA ILE A 64 -0.68 -5.39 2.97
C ILE A 64 -1.85 -4.75 3.73
N CYS A 65 -2.07 -3.45 3.56
CA CYS A 65 -3.14 -2.74 4.25
C CYS A 65 -4.54 -3.14 3.77
N GLN A 66 -4.73 -3.45 2.47
CA GLN A 66 -5.99 -3.98 1.94
C GLN A 66 -6.37 -5.30 2.61
N LEU A 67 -5.41 -6.24 2.68
CA LEU A 67 -5.63 -7.54 3.34
C LEU A 67 -5.83 -7.37 4.85
N ALA A 68 -5.08 -6.48 5.50
CA ALA A 68 -5.23 -6.20 6.92
C ALA A 68 -6.61 -5.60 7.24
N PHE A 69 -7.09 -4.66 6.41
CA PHE A 69 -8.40 -4.04 6.59
C PHE A 69 -9.54 -5.05 6.41
N LEU A 70 -9.50 -5.87 5.35
CA LEU A 70 -10.47 -6.94 5.15
C LEU A 70 -10.42 -7.96 6.31
N GLY A 71 -9.22 -8.33 6.76
CA GLY A 71 -9.03 -9.23 7.91
C GLY A 71 -9.65 -8.68 9.19
N GLN A 72 -9.51 -7.37 9.46
CA GLN A 72 -10.17 -6.72 10.59
C GLN A 72 -11.69 -6.76 10.47
N ILE A 73 -12.25 -6.56 9.27
CA ILE A 73 -13.70 -6.64 9.06
C ILE A 73 -14.21 -8.05 9.33
N VAL A 74 -13.58 -9.06 8.75
CA VAL A 74 -14.01 -10.47 8.85
C VAL A 74 -13.94 -10.96 10.30
N THR A 75 -12.85 -10.68 11.00
CA THR A 75 -12.66 -11.09 12.41
C THR A 75 -13.62 -10.37 13.35
N ARG A 76 -13.86 -9.07 13.13
CA ARG A 76 -14.86 -8.30 13.90
C ARG A 76 -16.31 -8.70 13.59
N ALA A 77 -16.59 -9.20 12.37
CA ALA A 77 -17.89 -9.79 12.03
C ALA A 77 -18.15 -11.14 12.71
N GLY A 78 -17.21 -11.65 13.51
CA GLY A 78 -17.35 -12.91 14.23
C GLY A 78 -17.09 -14.15 13.38
N ILE A 79 -16.59 -13.99 12.15
CA ILE A 79 -16.32 -15.10 11.25
C ILE A 79 -14.95 -15.70 11.60
N HIS A 80 -14.97 -16.86 12.23
CA HIS A 80 -13.78 -17.61 12.63
C HIS A 80 -13.74 -18.97 11.94
N LEU A 81 -12.53 -19.51 11.78
CA LEU A 81 -12.36 -20.88 11.29
C LEU A 81 -12.87 -21.87 12.36
N PRO A 82 -13.59 -22.93 11.98
CA PRO A 82 -13.98 -23.96 12.92
C PRO A 82 -12.75 -24.78 13.33
N GLY A 83 -12.62 -25.06 14.63
CA GLY A 83 -11.58 -25.94 15.17
C GLY A 83 -10.66 -25.26 16.18
N ASN A 84 -9.62 -25.99 16.58
CA ASN A 84 -8.62 -25.54 17.54
C ASN A 84 -7.38 -25.06 16.80
N ILE A 85 -6.79 -23.95 17.26
CA ILE A 85 -5.53 -23.43 16.72
C ILE A 85 -4.34 -24.29 17.14
N ASP A 86 -4.47 -24.95 18.30
CA ASP A 86 -3.40 -25.73 18.91
C ASP A 86 -3.87 -27.10 19.40
N SER A 87 -2.91 -27.88 19.88
CA SER A 87 -3.16 -29.18 20.48
C SER A 87 -3.63 -29.09 21.94
N ALA A 88 -3.64 -27.90 22.56
CA ALA A 88 -4.13 -27.68 23.92
C ALA A 88 -5.66 -27.53 23.97
N GLY A 89 -6.27 -27.18 22.84
CA GLY A 89 -7.72 -27.11 22.69
C GLY A 89 -8.26 -25.69 22.53
N ASP A 90 -7.39 -24.70 22.36
CA ASP A 90 -7.78 -23.29 22.20
C ASP A 90 -8.44 -23.09 20.83
N LYS A 91 -9.65 -22.55 20.80
CA LYS A 91 -10.38 -22.33 19.54
C LYS A 91 -9.97 -21.03 18.88
N PHE A 92 -10.12 -20.96 17.56
CA PHE A 92 -9.90 -19.70 16.82
C PHE A 92 -10.80 -18.55 17.29
N SER A 93 -11.97 -18.85 17.88
CA SER A 93 -12.89 -17.86 18.45
C SER A 93 -12.47 -17.30 19.80
N ASP A 94 -11.51 -17.94 20.48
CA ASP A 94 -11.15 -17.60 21.86
C ASP A 94 -10.10 -16.48 21.92
N PHE A 95 -9.47 -16.17 20.78
CA PHE A 95 -8.51 -15.08 20.65
C PHE A 95 -9.20 -13.74 20.42
N PRO A 96 -8.68 -12.66 21.01
CA PRO A 96 -9.23 -11.32 20.83
C PRO A 96 -9.00 -10.83 19.41
N ASN A 97 -9.89 -9.96 18.93
CA ASN A 97 -9.74 -9.28 17.64
C ASN A 97 -8.72 -8.14 17.71
N GLY A 98 -8.26 -7.67 16.56
CA GLY A 98 -7.44 -6.45 16.52
C GLY A 98 -5.95 -6.66 16.80
N VAL A 99 -5.29 -5.58 17.23
CA VAL A 99 -3.91 -5.56 17.72
C VAL A 99 -3.74 -6.47 18.96
N ALA A 100 -4.81 -6.65 19.74
CA ALA A 100 -4.81 -7.57 20.88
C ALA A 100 -4.58 -9.04 20.49
N ALA A 101 -4.93 -9.47 19.27
CA ALA A 101 -4.68 -10.83 18.79
C ALA A 101 -3.18 -11.18 18.77
N ILE A 102 -2.33 -10.17 18.56
CA ILE A 102 -0.89 -10.32 18.35
C ILE A 102 -0.11 -9.92 19.62
N PHE A 103 -0.52 -8.85 20.29
CA PHE A 103 0.21 -8.26 21.42
C PHE A 103 -0.58 -8.22 22.74
N GLY A 104 -1.76 -8.83 22.78
CA GLY A 104 -2.62 -8.84 23.95
C GLY A 104 -2.24 -9.90 24.99
N PRO A 105 -2.88 -9.86 26.17
CA PRO A 105 -2.64 -10.85 27.23
C PRO A 105 -3.01 -12.29 26.81
N ASN A 106 -4.04 -12.45 25.97
CA ASN A 106 -4.47 -13.73 25.39
C ASN A 106 -4.16 -13.77 23.88
N HIS A 107 -2.92 -13.49 23.50
CA HIS A 107 -2.50 -13.48 22.09
C HIS A 107 -2.25 -14.91 21.56
N ILE A 108 -2.21 -15.03 20.23
CA ILE A 108 -1.88 -16.27 19.52
C ILE A 108 -0.52 -16.80 20.00
N PRO A 109 -0.34 -18.12 20.19
CA PRO A 109 0.93 -18.70 20.64
C PRO A 109 2.14 -18.19 19.83
N THR A 110 3.19 -17.74 20.53
CA THR A 110 4.37 -17.12 19.91
C THR A 110 5.03 -18.02 18.86
N ALA A 111 5.03 -19.34 19.07
CA ALA A 111 5.53 -20.29 18.08
C ALA A 111 4.78 -20.23 16.74
N GLY A 112 3.45 -20.05 16.78
CA GLY A 112 2.63 -19.88 15.59
C GLY A 112 2.93 -18.57 14.86
N ILE A 113 3.11 -17.47 15.61
CA ILE A 113 3.52 -16.18 15.04
C ILE A 113 4.88 -16.28 14.35
N VAL A 114 5.86 -16.94 14.97
CA VAL A 114 7.19 -17.16 14.37
C VAL A 114 7.09 -18.00 13.11
N GLN A 115 6.25 -19.04 13.07
CA GLN A 115 6.03 -19.83 11.86
C GLN A 115 5.45 -18.99 10.72
N ILE A 116 4.43 -18.15 11.02
CA ILE A 116 3.81 -17.25 10.05
C ILE A 116 4.85 -16.26 9.50
N ILE A 117 5.58 -15.56 10.37
CA ILE A 117 6.62 -14.59 9.96
C ILE A 117 7.72 -15.28 9.16
N SER A 118 8.17 -16.47 9.58
CA SER A 118 9.22 -17.22 8.87
C SER A 118 8.75 -17.63 7.47
N PHE A 119 7.52 -18.12 7.36
CA PHE A 119 6.93 -18.50 6.07
C PHE A 119 6.76 -17.29 5.14
N ILE A 120 6.21 -16.18 5.65
CA ILE A 120 6.11 -14.92 4.90
C ILE A 120 7.49 -14.41 4.48
N GLY A 121 8.49 -14.49 5.36
CA GLY A 121 9.86 -14.10 5.05
C GLY A 121 10.49 -14.93 3.92
N ILE A 122 10.21 -16.25 3.88
CA ILE A 122 10.61 -17.12 2.77
C ILE A 122 9.88 -16.71 1.49
N LEU A 123 8.56 -16.51 1.54
CA LEU A 123 7.78 -16.10 0.37
C LEU A 123 8.29 -14.77 -0.20
N GLU A 124 8.54 -13.78 0.66
CA GLU A 124 9.05 -12.47 0.26
C GLU A 124 10.46 -12.55 -0.34
N CYS A 125 11.36 -13.36 0.25
CA CYS A 125 12.75 -13.44 -0.22
C CYS A 125 12.93 -14.33 -1.46
N ALA A 126 12.09 -15.36 -1.63
CA ALA A 126 12.28 -16.39 -2.65
C ALA A 126 11.27 -16.34 -3.81
N PHE A 127 10.03 -15.92 -3.58
CA PHE A 127 8.95 -16.03 -4.57
C PHE A 127 8.33 -14.68 -4.97
N MET A 128 8.03 -13.80 -4.01
CA MET A 128 7.40 -12.49 -4.23
C MET A 128 8.45 -11.41 -4.50
N ARG A 129 9.37 -11.68 -5.42
CA ARG A 129 10.34 -10.70 -5.94
C ARG A 129 10.08 -10.44 -7.40
N GLU A 130 10.30 -9.21 -7.81
CA GLU A 130 10.39 -8.88 -9.23
C GLU A 130 11.57 -9.62 -9.83
N VAL A 131 11.30 -10.45 -10.84
CA VAL A 131 12.36 -11.09 -11.62
C VAL A 131 12.68 -10.17 -12.80
N PRO A 132 13.93 -9.65 -12.90
CA PRO A 132 14.31 -8.76 -13.98
C PRO A 132 14.04 -9.40 -15.35
N GLY A 133 13.21 -8.76 -16.16
CA GLY A 133 12.85 -9.21 -17.51
C GLY A 133 11.53 -9.99 -17.64
N LEU A 134 10.88 -10.37 -16.53
CA LEU A 134 9.55 -11.02 -16.53
C LEU A 134 8.45 -10.15 -15.89
N SER A 135 8.80 -9.11 -15.14
CA SER A 135 7.85 -8.15 -14.59
C SER A 135 7.52 -7.05 -15.61
N GLU A 136 6.25 -6.92 -15.98
CA GLU A 136 5.78 -5.86 -16.89
C GLU A 136 5.79 -4.47 -16.24
N PHE A 137 5.68 -4.41 -14.91
CA PHE A 137 5.63 -3.17 -14.14
C PHE A 137 6.10 -3.37 -12.69
N PRO A 138 6.45 -2.28 -11.96
CA PRO A 138 6.79 -2.35 -10.55
C PRO A 138 5.61 -2.90 -9.71
N GLY A 139 5.84 -4.00 -9.00
CA GLY A 139 4.87 -4.72 -8.18
C GLY A 139 4.17 -5.88 -8.90
N ASP A 140 4.62 -6.29 -10.09
CA ASP A 140 4.13 -7.53 -10.71
C ASP A 140 4.80 -8.77 -10.12
N PHE A 141 4.12 -9.44 -9.19
CA PHE A 141 4.58 -10.68 -8.56
C PHE A 141 4.14 -11.94 -9.29
N ARG A 142 3.38 -11.82 -10.38
CA ARG A 142 2.94 -12.99 -11.14
C ARG A 142 4.10 -13.59 -11.90
N ASN A 143 5.08 -12.77 -12.32
CA ASN A 143 6.27 -13.18 -13.06
C ASN A 143 5.93 -14.15 -14.22
N GLY A 144 4.75 -14.02 -14.84
CA GLY A 144 4.22 -14.92 -15.88
C GLY A 144 3.74 -16.31 -15.41
N TYR A 145 3.79 -16.63 -14.12
CA TYR A 145 3.40 -17.94 -13.58
C TYR A 145 1.89 -18.10 -13.32
N ILE A 146 1.18 -16.99 -13.08
CA ILE A 146 -0.24 -17.00 -12.73
C ILE A 146 -0.96 -15.92 -13.54
N ASP A 147 -1.66 -16.36 -14.58
CA ASP A 147 -2.54 -15.49 -15.37
C ASP A 147 -4.00 -15.65 -14.92
N PHE A 148 -4.53 -14.62 -14.26
CA PHE A 148 -5.96 -14.51 -13.94
C PHE A 148 -6.73 -13.81 -15.08
N GLY A 149 -6.38 -14.10 -16.33
CA GLY A 149 -6.91 -13.43 -17.52
C GLY A 149 -6.39 -12.01 -17.71
N TRP A 150 -5.26 -11.66 -17.08
CA TRP A 150 -4.61 -10.37 -17.25
C TRP A 150 -4.18 -10.12 -18.69
N ASP A 151 -3.67 -11.14 -19.35
CA ASP A 151 -3.14 -11.03 -20.71
C ASP A 151 -4.23 -10.80 -21.75
N THR A 152 -5.49 -11.03 -21.37
CA THR A 152 -6.66 -10.79 -22.23
C THR A 152 -7.21 -9.37 -22.15
N PHE A 153 -6.79 -8.56 -21.17
CA PHE A 153 -7.25 -7.17 -21.06
C PHE A 153 -6.47 -6.23 -21.97
N ASP A 154 -7.17 -5.23 -22.48
CA ASP A 154 -6.63 -4.06 -23.15
C ASP A 154 -5.77 -3.20 -22.21
N GLU A 155 -4.85 -2.42 -22.79
CA GLU A 155 -3.92 -1.59 -22.03
C GLU A 155 -4.62 -0.53 -21.18
N GLU A 156 -5.74 0.02 -21.65
CA GLU A 156 -6.55 1.00 -20.92
C GLU A 156 -7.18 0.38 -19.68
N THR A 157 -7.81 -0.79 -19.80
CA THR A 157 -8.33 -1.54 -18.65
C THR A 157 -7.23 -1.95 -17.67
N LYS A 158 -6.04 -2.34 -18.16
CA LYS A 158 -4.89 -2.64 -17.29
C LYS A 158 -4.48 -1.41 -16.48
N LEU A 159 -4.40 -0.23 -17.10
CA LEU A 159 -4.09 1.04 -16.41
C LEU A 159 -5.19 1.40 -15.40
N GLN A 160 -6.46 1.27 -15.78
CA GLN A 160 -7.59 1.56 -14.90
C GLN A 160 -7.58 0.67 -13.66
N LYS A 161 -7.40 -0.65 -13.84
CA LYS A 161 -7.37 -1.61 -12.71
C LYS A 161 -6.19 -1.36 -11.78
N ARG A 162 -5.01 -1.03 -12.32
CA ARG A 162 -3.84 -0.67 -11.51
C ARG A 162 -4.08 0.64 -10.74
N ALA A 163 -4.77 1.61 -11.33
CA ALA A 163 -5.14 2.84 -10.64
C ALA A 163 -6.12 2.55 -9.51
N ILE A 164 -7.12 1.69 -9.75
CA ILE A 164 -8.07 1.25 -8.71
C ILE A 164 -7.33 0.54 -7.57
N GLU A 165 -6.42 -0.38 -7.88
CA GLU A 165 -5.60 -1.07 -6.87
C GLU A 165 -4.81 -0.09 -6.01
N LEU A 166 -4.12 0.86 -6.63
CA LEU A 166 -3.30 1.84 -5.93
C LEU A 166 -4.14 2.71 -4.98
N ASN A 167 -5.30 3.20 -5.44
CA ASN A 167 -6.13 4.09 -4.64
C ASN A 167 -6.89 3.35 -3.53
N ASN A 168 -7.32 2.11 -3.77
CA ASN A 168 -7.82 1.25 -2.71
C ASN A 168 -6.71 0.97 -1.68
N GLY A 169 -5.45 0.82 -2.12
CA GLY A 169 -4.29 0.68 -1.25
C GLY A 169 -4.08 1.92 -0.37
N ARG A 170 -4.11 3.11 -0.96
CA ARG A 170 -4.04 4.40 -0.25
C ARG A 170 -5.16 4.55 0.79
N ALA A 171 -6.39 4.23 0.41
CA ALA A 171 -7.54 4.28 1.32
C ALA A 171 -7.38 3.26 2.47
N ALA A 172 -6.94 2.04 2.16
CA ALA A 172 -6.73 1.00 3.17
C ALA A 172 -5.60 1.34 4.15
N MET A 173 -4.52 1.99 3.69
CA MET A 173 -3.45 2.50 4.55
C MET A 173 -3.98 3.47 5.60
N MET A 174 -4.85 4.41 5.20
CA MET A 174 -5.51 5.33 6.14
C MET A 174 -6.52 4.63 7.05
N GLY A 175 -7.26 3.67 6.50
CA GLY A 175 -8.26 2.88 7.24
C GLY A 175 -7.64 2.05 8.36
N ILE A 176 -6.57 1.29 8.07
CA ILE A 176 -5.92 0.46 9.09
C ILE A 176 -5.22 1.30 10.16
N LEU A 177 -4.62 2.43 9.79
CA LEU A 177 -4.04 3.37 10.75
C LEU A 177 -5.11 3.89 11.71
N GLY A 178 -6.26 4.32 11.17
CA GLY A 178 -7.41 4.74 11.98
C GLY A 178 -7.89 3.65 12.93
N LEU A 179 -8.04 2.42 12.44
CA LEU A 179 -8.44 1.26 13.26
C LEU A 179 -7.45 0.96 14.38
N MET A 180 -6.14 0.97 14.10
CA MET A 180 -5.11 0.71 15.11
C MET A 180 -5.06 1.79 16.19
N VAL A 181 -5.19 3.07 15.79
CA VAL A 181 -5.22 4.20 16.73
C VAL A 181 -6.48 4.14 17.59
N HIS A 182 -7.64 3.91 16.99
CA HIS A 182 -8.91 3.82 17.71
C HIS A 182 -8.93 2.68 18.73
N GLU A 183 -8.33 1.53 18.40
CA GLU A 183 -8.23 0.39 19.32
C GLU A 183 -7.33 0.67 20.55
N LYS A 184 -6.39 1.62 20.45
CA LYS A 184 -5.52 2.00 21.58
C LYS A 184 -6.10 3.14 22.42
N ILE A 185 -6.82 4.08 21.81
CA ILE A 185 -7.42 5.21 22.51
C ILE A 185 -8.68 4.77 23.27
N ILE A 186 -9.52 3.97 22.63
CA ILE A 186 -10.70 3.38 23.24
C ILE A 186 -10.38 1.90 23.37
N PRO A 187 -10.22 1.35 24.59
CA PRO A 187 -10.22 -0.10 24.75
C PRO A 187 -11.60 -0.56 24.30
N LEU A 188 -11.70 -0.99 23.04
CA LEU A 188 -12.86 -1.61 22.43
C LEU A 188 -13.06 -2.95 23.15
N GLY A 189 -13.56 -2.87 24.38
CA GLY A 189 -14.13 -3.99 25.09
C GLY A 189 -15.33 -4.42 24.27
N TYR A 190 -15.22 -5.62 23.70
CA TYR A 190 -16.28 -6.47 23.19
C TYR A 190 -17.68 -5.83 23.22
N ASP A 191 -17.95 -4.91 22.31
CA ASP A 191 -19.30 -4.49 22.01
C ASP A 191 -19.52 -4.82 20.53
N PRO A 192 -19.95 -6.05 20.22
CA PRO A 192 -20.16 -6.54 18.86
C PRO A 192 -21.19 -5.71 18.07
N ASP A 193 -21.87 -4.76 18.71
CA ASP A 193 -22.89 -3.89 18.12
C ASP A 193 -22.42 -2.44 17.89
N LEU A 194 -21.18 -2.07 18.27
CA LEU A 194 -20.70 -0.69 18.05
C LEU A 194 -20.10 -0.52 16.64
N PRO A 195 -20.51 0.53 15.89
CA PRO A 195 -19.91 0.81 14.59
C PRO A 195 -18.40 1.04 14.74
N ILE A 196 -17.66 0.81 13.65
CA ILE A 196 -16.19 0.98 13.48
C ILE A 196 -15.59 2.25 14.13
N ILE A 197 -16.44 3.22 14.44
CA ILE A 197 -16.18 4.46 15.16
C ILE A 197 -17.01 4.42 16.46
N GLY A 198 -16.34 4.18 17.59
CA GLY A 198 -16.93 4.31 18.91
C GLY A 198 -17.50 5.73 19.10
N HIS A 199 -18.65 5.82 19.77
CA HIS A 199 -19.20 7.11 20.19
C HIS A 199 -18.22 7.79 21.16
N LEU A 200 -17.93 9.07 20.91
CA LEU A 200 -17.49 9.98 21.97
C LEU A 200 -18.68 10.17 22.91
N GLN A 201 -18.61 9.58 24.11
CA GLN A 201 -19.35 10.10 25.26
C GLN A 201 -18.53 11.19 25.93
#